data_AF-A0A2V9KRS7-F1
#
_entry.id   AF-A0A2V9KRS7-F1
#
_cell.length_a   1.000
_cell.length_b   1.000
_cell.length_c   1.000
_cell.angle_alpha   90.00
_cell.angle_beta   90.00
_cell.angle_gamma   90.00
#
_symmetry.space_group_name_H-M   'P 1'
#
loop_
_entity.id
_entity.type
_entity.pdbx_description
1 polymer ?
#
loop_
_entity_poly.entity_id
_entity_poly.type
_entity_poly.pdbx_seq_one_letter_code
_entity_poly.pdbx_strand_id
1 'polypeptide(L)'
;MPLEMRQLQKLDDYRWLVPRGTKPGMLTDALIYTDERLLQDLLKDLSLEQAINVAMLPGIVGRSLAMPDIHQGYGFPIGGVAATAPDEGGVISPGGVGFDIN
;
A
#
# COMPACT_ATOMS: atom_id res chain seq x y z
N MET A 1 -8.78 8.41 11.52
CA MET A 1 -8.01 7.86 12.66
C MET A 1 -6.78 7.19 12.10
N PRO A 2 -5.62 7.27 12.76
CA PRO A 2 -4.42 6.57 12.32
C PRO A 2 -4.68 5.06 12.25
N LEU A 3 -4.05 4.39 11.29
CA LEU A 3 -4.14 2.93 11.16
C LEU A 3 -3.53 2.29 12.41
N GLU A 4 -4.23 1.33 13.00
CA GLU A 4 -3.74 0.59 14.15
C GLU A 4 -3.40 -0.86 13.79
N MET A 5 -2.43 -1.45 14.48
CA MET A 5 -1.98 -2.83 14.26
C MET A 5 -3.12 -3.85 14.34
N ARG A 6 -4.14 -3.63 15.19
CA ARG A 6 -5.32 -4.49 15.32
C ARG A 6 -6.19 -4.56 14.05
N GLN A 7 -6.02 -3.61 13.13
CA GLN A 7 -6.71 -3.58 11.84
C GLN A 7 -5.97 -4.38 10.77
N LEU A 8 -4.74 -4.85 11.06
CA LEU A 8 -3.93 -5.64 10.17
C LEU A 8 -4.12 -7.13 10.46
N GLN A 9 -4.17 -7.93 9.41
CA GLN A 9 -4.17 -9.39 9.51
C GLN A 9 -2.75 -9.91 9.29
N LYS A 10 -2.13 -10.50 10.31
CA LYS A 10 -0.86 -11.22 10.17
C LYS A 10 -1.08 -12.46 9.29
N LEU A 11 -0.33 -12.59 8.21
CA LEU A 11 -0.36 -13.77 7.35
C LEU A 11 0.76 -14.75 7.73
N ASP A 12 1.97 -14.22 7.96
CA ASP A 12 3.13 -14.94 8.49
C ASP A 12 4.12 -13.95 9.12
N ASP A 13 5.35 -14.38 9.39
CA ASP A 13 6.39 -13.58 10.06
C ASP A 13 6.82 -12.33 9.30
N TYR A 14 6.57 -12.27 7.99
CA TYR A 14 7.04 -11.20 7.11
C TYR A 14 5.93 -10.56 6.28
N ARG A 15 4.66 -10.96 6.46
CA ARG A 15 3.55 -10.48 5.65
C ARG A 15 2.34 -10.13 6.50
N TRP A 16 1.86 -8.92 6.29
CA TRP A 16 0.67 -8.36 6.92
C TRP A 16 -0.28 -7.84 5.86
N LEU A 17 -1.56 -8.14 6.02
CA LEU A 17 -2.61 -7.69 5.10
C LEU A 17 -3.37 -6.53 5.75
N VAL A 18 -3.56 -5.45 5.00
CA VAL A 18 -4.61 -4.47 5.25
C VAL A 18 -5.84 -4.92 4.46
N PRO A 19 -6.91 -5.41 5.12
CA PRO A 19 -8.09 -5.88 4.41
C PRO A 19 -8.74 -4.75 3.61
N ARG A 20 -9.30 -5.06 2.44
CA ARG A 20 -10.09 -4.14 1.60
C ARG A 20 -11.16 -3.39 2.39
N GLY A 21 -11.75 -4.01 3.41
CA GLY A 21 -12.77 -3.37 4.25
C GLY A 21 -12.25 -2.24 5.17
N THR A 22 -10.94 -2.02 5.24
CA THR A 22 -10.32 -1.08 6.20
C THR A 22 -10.71 0.37 5.94
N LYS A 23 -10.86 0.77 4.67
CA LYS A 23 -11.23 2.14 4.31
C LYS A 23 -12.21 2.14 3.12
N PRO A 24 -13.30 2.93 3.17
CA PRO A 24 -14.20 3.08 2.03
C PRO A 24 -13.44 3.50 0.76
N GLY A 25 -13.75 2.84 -0.35
CA GLY A 25 -13.11 3.11 -1.66
C GLY A 25 -12.01 2.12 -2.03
N MET A 26 -11.50 1.30 -1.11
CA MET A 26 -10.57 0.23 -1.46
C MET A 26 -11.23 -0.78 -2.41
N LEU A 27 -10.54 -1.06 -3.51
CA LEU A 27 -10.95 -2.04 -4.53
C LEU A 27 -10.30 -3.41 -4.30
N THR A 28 -9.17 -3.44 -3.59
CA THR A 28 -8.42 -4.64 -3.21
C THR A 28 -7.77 -4.48 -1.82
N ASP A 29 -7.07 -5.51 -1.34
CA ASP A 29 -6.26 -5.44 -0.12
C ASP A 29 -4.92 -4.72 -0.37
N ALA A 30 -4.29 -4.25 0.70
CA ALA A 30 -2.87 -3.88 0.70
C ALA A 30 -2.04 -4.98 1.40
N LEU A 31 -0.95 -5.44 0.78
CA LEU A 31 -0.03 -6.43 1.33
C LEU A 31 1.29 -5.76 1.71
N ILE A 32 1.61 -5.81 2.99
CA ILE A 32 2.79 -5.21 3.58
C ILE A 32 3.80 -6.31 3.88
N TYR A 33 4.98 -6.22 3.26
CA TYR A 33 6.10 -7.10 3.54
C TYR A 33 6.95 -6.48 4.63
N THR A 34 6.87 -6.97 5.86
CA THR A 34 7.61 -6.42 7.00
C THR A 34 7.61 -7.40 8.17
N ASP A 35 8.65 -7.35 9.00
CA ASP A 35 8.63 -8.04 10.29
C ASP A 35 7.84 -7.23 11.33
N GLU A 36 7.53 -7.84 12.47
CA GLU A 36 6.73 -7.19 13.52
C GLU A 36 7.44 -5.98 14.16
N ARG A 37 8.78 -5.95 14.15
CA ARG A 37 9.57 -4.86 14.71
C ARG A 37 9.49 -3.62 13.82
N LEU A 38 9.72 -3.79 12.52
CA LEU A 38 9.64 -2.73 11.52
C LEU A 38 8.21 -2.23 11.38
N LEU A 39 7.20 -3.09 11.48
CA LEU A 39 5.79 -2.68 11.44
C LEU A 39 5.46 -1.59 12.48
N GLN A 40 6.06 -1.65 13.68
CA GLN A 40 5.86 -0.61 14.71
C GLN A 40 6.32 0.77 14.24
N ASP A 41 7.37 0.83 13.41
CA ASP A 41 7.87 2.08 12.84
C ASP A 41 7.02 2.54 11.67
N LEU A 42 6.57 1.62 10.81
CA LEU A 42 5.68 1.93 9.67
C LEU A 42 4.33 2.52 10.10
N LEU A 43 3.85 2.21 11.30
CA LEU A 43 2.63 2.78 11.87
C LEU A 43 2.79 4.25 12.31
N LYS A 44 4.01 4.81 12.28
CA LYS A 44 4.30 6.18 12.76
C LYS A 44 4.25 7.23 11.66
N ASP A 45 4.25 6.84 10.38
CA ASP A 45 4.15 7.75 9.24
C ASP A 45 2.90 7.48 8.39
N LEU A 46 2.80 8.08 7.21
CA LEU A 46 1.67 7.90 6.30
C LEU A 46 1.90 6.82 5.23
N SER A 47 2.97 6.03 5.31
CA SER A 47 3.31 5.04 4.29
C SER A 47 2.22 3.98 4.09
N LEU A 48 1.69 3.42 5.19
CA LEU A 48 0.61 2.43 5.14
C LEU A 48 -0.70 3.04 4.66
N GLU A 49 -0.98 4.29 5.04
CA GLU A 49 -2.14 5.04 4.53
C GLU A 49 -2.02 5.28 3.01
N GLN A 50 -0.82 5.55 2.51
CA GLN A 50 -0.58 5.69 1.08
C GLN A 50 -0.76 4.36 0.33
N ALA A 51 -0.28 3.23 0.88
CA ALA A 51 -0.57 1.90 0.31
C ALA A 51 -2.08 1.60 0.28
N ILE A 52 -2.82 1.99 1.32
CA ILE A 52 -4.29 1.90 1.36
C ILE A 52 -4.93 2.75 0.25
N ASN A 53 -4.44 3.98 0.03
CA ASN A 53 -4.96 4.84 -1.04
C ASN A 53 -4.65 4.28 -2.43
N VAL A 54 -3.47 3.67 -2.62
CA VAL A 54 -3.12 2.96 -3.86
C VAL A 54 -4.07 1.80 -4.14
N ALA A 55 -4.52 1.09 -3.09
CA ALA A 55 -5.53 0.02 -3.22
C ALA A 55 -6.92 0.50 -3.70
N MET A 56 -7.13 1.81 -3.86
CA MET A 56 -8.36 2.42 -4.38
C MET A 56 -8.29 2.77 -5.88
N LEU A 57 -7.14 2.59 -6.53
CA LEU A 57 -6.96 3.03 -7.90
C LEU A 57 -7.79 2.20 -8.89
N PRO A 58 -8.51 2.85 -9.83
CA PRO A 58 -9.25 2.14 -10.87
C PRO A 58 -8.35 1.19 -11.66
N GLY A 59 -8.88 0.01 -11.97
CA GLY A 59 -8.18 -1.05 -12.70
C GLY A 59 -6.99 -1.65 -11.96
N ILE A 60 -6.85 -1.47 -10.64
CA ILE A 60 -5.78 -2.13 -9.87
C ILE A 60 -5.88 -3.65 -9.96
N VAL A 61 -4.76 -4.29 -10.28
CA VAL A 61 -4.62 -5.75 -10.42
C VAL A 61 -3.90 -6.32 -9.21
N GLY A 62 -4.46 -7.39 -8.65
CA GLY A 62 -3.90 -8.00 -7.45
C GLY A 62 -4.06 -7.08 -6.23
N ARG A 63 -3.02 -6.97 -5.40
CA ARG A 63 -3.00 -6.15 -4.18
C ARG A 63 -2.09 -4.95 -4.38
N SER A 64 -2.35 -3.85 -3.65
CA SER A 64 -1.30 -2.84 -3.46
C SER A 64 -0.20 -3.45 -2.61
N LEU A 65 1.06 -3.40 -3.05
CA LEU A 65 2.18 -3.99 -2.32
C LEU A 65 3.05 -2.90 -1.70
N ALA A 66 3.51 -3.16 -0.48
CA ALA A 66 4.46 -2.33 0.26
C ALA A 66 5.68 -3.16 0.62
N MET A 67 6.85 -2.78 0.13
CA MET A 67 8.11 -3.47 0.39
C MET A 67 8.64 -3.20 1.81
N PRO A 68 9.62 -3.97 2.32
CA PRO A 68 10.12 -3.82 3.70
C PRO A 68 10.76 -2.48 4.04
N ASP A 69 11.18 -1.72 3.03
CA ASP A 69 11.76 -0.38 3.13
C ASP A 69 10.74 0.74 2.88
N ILE A 70 9.44 0.41 2.90
CA ILE A 70 8.36 1.38 2.67
C ILE A 70 8.47 2.57 3.62
N HIS A 71 8.31 3.77 3.07
CA HIS A 71 8.18 5.00 3.83
C HIS A 71 7.35 6.03 3.06
N GLN A 72 6.90 7.08 3.75
CA GLN A 72 6.04 8.10 3.18
C GLN A 72 6.65 8.74 1.91
N GLY A 73 5.89 8.70 0.81
CA GLY A 73 6.24 9.30 -0.48
C GLY A 73 5.25 10.40 -0.92
N TYR A 74 5.14 10.61 -2.24
CA TYR A 74 4.23 11.58 -2.84
C TYR A 74 3.02 10.89 -3.49
N GLY A 75 1.93 10.80 -2.74
CA GLY A 75 0.71 10.07 -3.14
C GLY A 75 0.86 8.56 -2.96
N PHE A 76 1.79 7.95 -3.69
CA PHE A 76 2.25 6.58 -3.43
C PHE A 76 3.34 6.59 -2.35
N PRO A 77 3.49 5.50 -1.58
CA PRO A 77 4.66 5.35 -0.73
C PRO A 77 5.88 4.98 -1.58
N ILE A 78 7.06 5.41 -1.13
CA ILE A 78 8.32 4.86 -1.67
C ILE A 78 8.41 3.40 -1.23
N GLY A 79 8.90 2.52 -2.11
CA GLY A 79 8.82 1.06 -1.90
C GLY A 79 7.42 0.48 -2.15
N GLY A 80 6.50 1.26 -2.72
CA GLY A 80 5.19 0.78 -3.18
C GLY A 80 5.27 0.11 -4.57
N VAL A 81 4.45 -0.91 -4.78
CA VAL A 81 4.24 -1.53 -6.11
C VAL A 81 2.74 -1.66 -6.36
N ALA A 82 2.30 -1.24 -7.55
CA ALA A 82 0.94 -1.45 -8.03
C ALA A 82 0.97 -1.78 -9.52
N ALA A 83 0.15 -2.75 -9.92
CA ALA A 83 -0.15 -3.02 -11.31
C ALA A 83 -1.57 -2.50 -11.61
N THR A 84 -1.76 -1.86 -12.75
CA THR A 84 -3.08 -1.41 -13.22
C THR A 84 -3.33 -1.93 -14.64
N ALA A 85 -4.54 -2.42 -14.90
CA ALA A 85 -4.96 -3.01 -16.18
C ALA A 85 -5.59 -1.95 -17.09
N PRO A 86 -4.95 -1.55 -18.21
CA PRO A 86 -5.45 -0.46 -19.06
C PRO A 86 -6.83 -0.73 -19.67
N ASP A 87 -7.13 -1.99 -19.97
CA ASP A 87 -8.40 -2.48 -20.50
C ASP A 87 -9.53 -2.52 -19.46
N GLU A 88 -9.19 -2.46 -18.17
CA GLU A 88 -10.14 -2.36 -17.05
C GLU A 88 -10.23 -0.95 -16.46
N GLY A 89 -9.85 0.08 -17.24
CA GLY A 89 -9.85 1.47 -16.79
C GLY A 89 -8.67 1.83 -15.87
N GLY A 90 -7.60 1.04 -15.95
CA GLY A 90 -6.35 1.23 -15.22
C GLY A 90 -5.74 2.61 -15.43
N VAL A 91 -5.33 3.23 -14.33
CA VAL A 91 -4.73 4.56 -14.34
C VAL A 91 -3.20 4.50 -14.33
N ILE A 92 -2.58 5.54 -14.88
CA ILE A 92 -1.17 5.88 -14.65
C ILE A 92 -1.09 7.06 -13.69
N SER A 93 -0.25 6.96 -12.68
CA SER A 93 0.02 8.04 -11.72
C SER A 93 1.51 8.35 -11.72
N PRO A 94 1.94 9.56 -12.11
CA PRO A 94 3.36 9.95 -12.02
C PRO A 94 3.93 9.82 -10.61
N GLY A 95 3.10 10.07 -9.58
CA GLY A 95 3.49 9.88 -8.18
C GLY A 95 3.80 8.42 -7.81
N GLY A 96 3.27 7.45 -8.57
CA GLY A 96 3.60 6.03 -8.43
C GLY A 96 4.90 5.60 -9.11
N VAL A 97 5.53 6.48 -9.89
CA VAL A 97 6.87 6.30 -10.46
C VAL A 97 7.89 7.07 -9.63
N GLY A 98 7.61 8.34 -9.35
CA GLY A 98 8.50 9.24 -8.63
C GLY A 98 8.98 10.42 -9.48
N PHE A 99 9.55 11.43 -8.83
CA PHE A 99 10.05 12.64 -9.49
C PHE A 99 11.35 12.41 -10.26
N ASP A 100 12.24 11.60 -9.70
CA ASP A 100 13.56 11.29 -10.29
C ASP A 100 13.43 10.02 -11.13
N ILE A 101 13.10 10.21 -12.41
CA ILE A 101 12.82 9.12 -13.34
C ILE A 101 14.12 8.66 -14.00
N ASN A 102 14.64 7.52 -13.54
CA ASN A 102 15.78 6.77 -14.10
C ASN A 102 17.01 7.60 -14.46
#